data_AF-A0A7S0Z4V3-F1
#
_entry.id   AF-A0A7S0Z4V3-F1
#
_cell.length_a   1.000
_cell.length_b   1.000
_cell.length_c   1.000
_cell.angle_alpha   90.00
_cell.angle_beta   90.00
_cell.angle_gamma   90.00
#
_symmetry.space_group_name_H-M   'P 1'
#
loop_
_entity.id
_entity.type
_entity.pdbx_description
1 polymer ?
#
loop_
_entity_poly.entity_id
_entity_poly.type
_entity_poly.pdbx_seq_one_letter_code
_entity_poly.pdbx_strand_id
1 'polypeptide(L)'
;TTNVPTSLDDLWYLDLGPIDSFCIKEGSCSAFYPSLTWTQIEVPGSKPDSRWGAGLMIDASDQLYLTGGAKYNTATQAYNSLQDFFVFRLRDPYYRYCSATGSGLKNAVAGQATYFLIQCRDVFLEPANGASFEVDISGPISMTPKPYSVGNGLYRCDYTAVRIGAYKVSIRVGRGGQVDLIAGADSNPDNDVHEFTGPAPAADVKALDLTVTPGLTSAVHSVATGEFITLSTAGVVGSFVITCQDSFLNRRPGGDSISNLMQLIDVRTNELFEDVEPVTGNVNDNSDGSYDVSYGITRSGRYRLSVQFSGTLGAGTPVTLQVRSAPADISKTYVYGQLLTVDAGFPSLIYVQTRDSFGNNILTEPIEDFPLGTENIEFELCISVPDDSFRSSDVCGGGVEELAVGKEVKYNEGPDGLSVNAKTGTPYYGLYLITMNPFNPIAYIPRIKHNGEYVPCMFDLHTLPPDQQDPGPDAANACIAEEAVEAAAGTVRRAAYRWQQEPVPSKMVVHDPSGT
;
A
#
# COMPACT_ATOMS: atom_id res chain seq x y z
N THR A 1 26.50 -38.77 -23.50
CA THR A 1 27.48 -38.24 -24.47
C THR A 1 26.70 -37.49 -25.53
N THR A 2 26.47 -36.21 -25.27
CA THR A 2 25.83 -35.28 -26.19
C THR A 2 26.73 -35.13 -27.42
N ASN A 3 26.27 -35.62 -28.58
CA ASN A 3 26.90 -35.31 -29.85
C ASN A 3 26.78 -33.80 -30.07
N VAL A 4 27.82 -33.05 -29.70
CA VAL A 4 28.08 -31.75 -30.30
C VAL A 4 28.28 -32.04 -31.79
N PRO A 5 27.51 -31.44 -32.71
CA PRO A 5 27.73 -31.64 -34.12
C PRO A 5 29.15 -31.16 -34.45
N THR A 6 30.02 -32.09 -34.81
CA THR A 6 31.37 -31.77 -35.25
C THR A 6 31.28 -31.04 -36.59
N SER A 7 31.72 -29.79 -36.61
CA SER A 7 31.76 -28.87 -37.76
C SER A 7 32.44 -29.50 -38.98
N LEU A 8 31.63 -29.97 -39.95
CA LEU A 8 32.05 -30.20 -41.34
C LEU A 8 30.85 -29.99 -42.30
N ASP A 9 30.00 -29.00 -42.00
CA ASP A 9 28.80 -28.56 -42.75
C ASP A 9 29.14 -27.47 -43.77
N ASP A 10 30.24 -27.69 -44.51
CA ASP A 10 30.87 -26.63 -45.30
C ASP A 10 30.45 -26.77 -46.77
N LEU A 11 29.59 -25.86 -47.24
CA LEU A 11 29.38 -25.62 -48.66
C LEU A 11 30.32 -24.48 -49.07
N TRP A 12 31.07 -24.66 -50.15
CA TRP A 12 31.98 -23.61 -50.65
C TRP A 12 31.47 -23.11 -51.99
N TYR A 13 31.48 -21.80 -52.18
CA TYR A 13 31.25 -21.18 -53.49
C TYR A 13 32.44 -20.31 -53.88
N LEU A 14 32.71 -20.23 -55.17
CA LEU A 14 33.70 -19.30 -55.70
C LEU A 14 33.02 -17.95 -55.90
N ASP A 15 33.45 -16.93 -55.18
CA ASP A 15 32.87 -15.59 -55.30
C ASP A 15 33.35 -14.94 -56.61
N LEU A 16 32.44 -14.85 -57.58
CA LEU A 16 32.69 -14.21 -58.87
C LEU A 16 32.32 -12.71 -58.88
N GLY A 17 31.84 -12.15 -57.77
CA GLY A 17 31.46 -10.74 -57.65
C GLY A 17 32.53 -9.73 -58.08
N PRO A 18 33.83 -9.98 -57.84
CA PRO A 18 34.89 -9.09 -58.34
C PRO A 18 35.05 -9.06 -59.86
N ILE A 19 34.43 -9.99 -60.59
CA ILE A 19 34.54 -10.12 -62.03
C ILE A 19 33.28 -9.55 -62.70
N ASP A 20 33.46 -8.65 -63.67
CA ASP A 20 32.35 -8.13 -64.46
C ASP A 20 31.94 -9.07 -65.61
N SER A 21 30.76 -8.80 -66.19
CA SER A 21 30.22 -9.58 -67.30
C SER A 21 31.07 -9.56 -68.58
N PHE A 22 31.99 -8.61 -68.71
CA PHE A 22 32.89 -8.50 -69.86
C PHE A 22 34.03 -9.52 -69.73
N CYS A 23 34.67 -9.60 -68.57
CA CYS A 23 35.70 -10.62 -68.30
C CYS A 23 35.16 -12.05 -68.44
N ILE A 24 33.92 -12.33 -67.98
CA ILE A 24 33.31 -13.67 -68.13
C ILE A 24 33.07 -14.03 -69.60
N LYS A 25 32.58 -13.08 -70.41
CA LYS A 25 32.19 -13.35 -71.80
C LYS A 25 33.36 -13.39 -72.77
N GLU A 26 34.31 -12.49 -72.59
CA GLU A 26 35.41 -12.27 -73.55
C GLU A 26 36.71 -12.97 -73.13
N GLY A 27 36.78 -13.54 -71.92
CA GLY A 27 37.97 -14.24 -71.41
C GLY A 27 39.17 -13.33 -71.16
N SER A 28 39.01 -12.01 -71.26
CA SER A 28 40.05 -11.00 -71.08
C SER A 28 39.85 -10.27 -69.75
N CYS A 29 40.32 -10.91 -68.69
CA CYS A 29 40.19 -10.39 -67.34
C CYS A 29 41.39 -9.51 -67.02
N SER A 30 41.16 -8.22 -66.71
CA SER A 30 42.22 -7.29 -66.33
C SER A 30 43.03 -7.82 -65.13
N ALA A 31 44.34 -7.56 -65.12
CA ALA A 31 45.22 -7.92 -63.98
C ALA A 31 44.89 -7.16 -62.67
N PHE A 32 43.84 -6.33 -62.67
CA PHE A 32 43.40 -5.50 -61.56
C PHE A 32 42.22 -6.08 -60.77
N TYR A 33 41.62 -7.19 -61.22
CA TYR A 33 40.62 -7.88 -60.42
C TYR A 33 41.31 -8.57 -59.22
N PRO A 34 40.81 -8.40 -57.99
CA PRO A 34 41.34 -9.14 -56.85
C PRO A 34 41.19 -10.65 -57.09
N SER A 35 42.07 -11.45 -56.48
CA SER A 35 42.02 -12.90 -56.60
C SER A 35 40.63 -13.42 -56.24
N LEU A 36 40.06 -14.28 -57.09
CA LEU A 36 38.82 -14.98 -56.78
C LEU A 36 38.99 -15.74 -55.46
N THR A 37 38.05 -15.55 -54.56
CA THR A 37 38.06 -16.19 -53.24
C THR A 37 37.04 -17.31 -53.20
N TRP A 38 37.48 -18.48 -52.76
CA TRP A 38 36.55 -19.52 -52.32
C TRP A 38 36.01 -19.09 -50.95
N THR A 39 34.69 -18.90 -50.87
CA THR A 39 33.98 -18.50 -49.66
C THR A 39 33.25 -19.72 -49.11
N GLN A 40 33.51 -20.02 -47.84
CA GLN A 40 32.79 -21.03 -47.10
C GLN A 40 31.45 -20.46 -46.63
N ILE A 41 30.39 -21.21 -46.84
CA ILE A 41 29.06 -20.95 -46.30
C ILE A 41 28.63 -22.16 -45.48
N GLU A 42 28.29 -21.88 -44.23
CA GLU A 42 27.63 -22.85 -43.38
C GLU A 42 26.15 -22.88 -43.77
N VAL A 43 25.63 -24.07 -44.03
CA VAL A 43 24.23 -24.29 -44.38
C VAL A 43 23.55 -25.12 -43.30
N PRO A 44 22.34 -24.75 -42.85
CA PRO A 44 21.62 -25.56 -41.86
C PRO A 44 21.24 -26.92 -42.48
N GLY A 45 21.40 -28.00 -41.71
CA GLY A 45 21.01 -29.35 -42.12
C GLY A 45 22.07 -30.39 -41.78
N SER A 46 22.01 -31.53 -42.47
CA SER A 46 23.00 -32.61 -42.35
C SER A 46 23.85 -32.67 -43.60
N LYS A 47 25.18 -32.74 -43.42
CA LYS A 47 26.12 -32.93 -44.53
C LYS A 47 25.74 -34.14 -45.40
N PRO A 48 25.62 -33.96 -46.73
CA PRO A 48 25.50 -35.08 -47.64
C PRO A 48 26.72 -36.00 -47.58
N ASP A 49 26.48 -37.30 -47.71
CA ASP A 49 27.55 -38.28 -47.85
C ASP A 49 28.47 -37.95 -49.04
N SER A 50 29.79 -38.17 -48.87
CA SER A 50 30.76 -38.02 -49.96
C SER A 50 30.36 -38.89 -51.16
N ARG A 51 30.31 -38.28 -52.35
CA ARG A 51 29.74 -38.88 -53.56
C ARG A 51 30.43 -38.37 -54.82
N TRP A 52 30.38 -39.15 -55.89
CA TRP A 52 30.77 -38.73 -57.24
C TRP A 52 29.57 -38.77 -58.18
N GLY A 53 29.62 -37.95 -59.23
CA GLY A 53 28.61 -37.93 -60.29
C GLY A 53 27.21 -37.50 -59.84
N ALA A 54 27.11 -36.73 -58.76
CA ALA A 54 25.83 -36.18 -58.30
C ALA A 54 25.35 -35.05 -59.23
N GLY A 55 24.03 -34.96 -59.39
CA GLY A 55 23.40 -33.82 -60.06
C GLY A 55 23.36 -32.60 -59.14
N LEU A 56 23.68 -31.43 -59.67
CA LEU A 56 23.60 -30.14 -58.97
C LEU A 56 22.77 -29.19 -59.83
N MET A 57 21.75 -28.56 -59.24
CA MET A 57 20.89 -27.58 -59.91
C MET A 57 20.58 -26.44 -58.95
N ILE A 58 20.63 -25.20 -59.44
CA ILE A 58 20.09 -24.03 -58.74
C ILE A 58 18.85 -23.58 -59.50
N ASP A 59 17.73 -23.39 -58.81
CA ASP A 59 16.52 -22.84 -59.43
C ASP A 59 16.49 -21.31 -59.40
N ALA A 60 15.45 -20.73 -60.02
CA ALA A 60 15.25 -19.28 -60.05
C ALA A 60 14.91 -18.67 -58.67
N SER A 61 14.74 -19.49 -57.63
CA SER A 61 14.50 -19.08 -56.24
C SER A 61 15.75 -19.29 -55.36
N ASP A 62 16.92 -19.48 -55.98
CA ASP A 62 18.20 -19.72 -55.31
C ASP A 62 18.20 -20.95 -54.38
N GLN A 63 17.36 -21.96 -54.67
CA GLN A 63 17.45 -23.27 -54.00
C GLN A 63 18.44 -24.15 -54.75
N LEU A 64 19.44 -24.65 -54.04
CA LEU A 64 20.41 -25.60 -54.56
C LEU A 64 19.94 -27.03 -54.26
N TYR A 65 19.74 -27.79 -55.32
CA TYR A 65 19.36 -29.19 -55.28
C TYR A 65 20.57 -30.07 -55.55
N LEU A 66 20.78 -31.07 -54.71
CA LEU A 66 21.77 -32.12 -54.90
C LEU A 66 21.06 -33.47 -55.03
N THR A 67 21.28 -34.16 -56.14
CA THR A 67 20.56 -35.40 -56.47
C THR A 67 21.52 -36.57 -56.70
N GLY A 68 21.24 -37.69 -56.03
CA GLY A 68 21.88 -38.98 -56.27
C GLY A 68 23.42 -38.98 -56.20
N GLY A 69 24.07 -39.73 -57.09
CA GLY A 69 25.51 -39.95 -57.12
C GLY A 69 25.88 -41.38 -56.71
N ALA A 70 27.17 -41.65 -56.58
CA ALA A 70 27.68 -42.94 -56.10
C ALA A 70 28.80 -42.77 -55.06
N LYS A 71 28.86 -43.69 -54.10
CA LYS A 71 29.89 -43.77 -53.06
C LYS A 71 30.59 -45.13 -53.13
N TYR A 72 31.92 -45.14 -53.03
CA TYR A 72 32.71 -46.37 -53.13
C TYR A 72 32.71 -47.03 -51.76
N ASN A 73 32.25 -48.27 -51.71
CA ASN A 73 32.31 -49.07 -50.51
C ASN A 73 33.61 -49.88 -50.53
N THR A 74 34.55 -49.52 -49.64
CA THR A 74 35.85 -50.18 -49.54
C THR A 74 35.77 -51.62 -49.05
N ALA A 75 34.71 -52.01 -48.32
CA ALA A 75 34.51 -53.37 -47.84
C ALA A 75 33.98 -54.31 -48.94
N THR A 76 33.10 -53.81 -49.82
CA THR A 76 32.55 -54.61 -50.93
C THR A 76 33.26 -54.36 -52.26
N GLN A 77 34.24 -53.46 -52.29
CA GLN A 77 34.98 -53.02 -53.48
C GLN A 77 34.09 -52.57 -54.65
N ALA A 78 32.89 -52.06 -54.36
CA ALA A 78 31.89 -51.68 -55.36
C ALA A 78 31.37 -50.26 -55.14
N TYR A 79 30.87 -49.64 -56.22
CA TYR A 79 30.15 -48.37 -56.15
C TYR A 79 28.69 -48.63 -55.79
N ASN A 80 28.23 -47.99 -54.71
CA ASN A 80 26.83 -47.98 -54.32
C ASN A 80 26.20 -46.68 -54.78
N SER A 81 25.08 -46.76 -55.51
CA SER A 81 24.29 -45.59 -55.87
C SER A 81 23.63 -45.00 -54.63
N LEU A 82 23.70 -43.67 -54.50
CA LEU A 82 22.95 -42.90 -53.53
C LEU A 82 21.63 -42.46 -54.18
N GLN A 83 20.53 -42.58 -53.44
CA GLN A 83 19.18 -42.19 -53.90
C GLN A 83 18.60 -41.06 -53.05
N ASP A 84 19.44 -40.38 -52.29
CA ASP A 84 19.09 -39.24 -51.46
C ASP A 84 18.99 -37.95 -52.29
N PHE A 85 18.23 -37.01 -51.74
CA PHE A 85 17.91 -35.72 -52.33
C PHE A 85 18.09 -34.65 -51.26
N PHE A 86 18.96 -33.68 -51.51
CA PHE A 86 19.17 -32.54 -50.61
C PHE A 86 18.69 -31.26 -51.26
N VAL A 87 18.09 -30.40 -50.44
CA VAL A 87 17.72 -29.04 -50.81
C VAL A 87 18.42 -28.09 -49.86
N PHE A 88 19.29 -27.26 -50.39
CA PHE A 88 19.92 -26.16 -49.67
C PHE A 88 19.15 -24.88 -50.00
N ARG A 89 18.53 -24.29 -48.97
CA ARG A 89 17.76 -23.06 -49.11
C ARG A 89 18.65 -21.87 -48.78
N LEU A 90 19.35 -21.37 -49.79
CA LEU A 90 20.41 -20.38 -49.60
C LEU A 90 19.87 -18.97 -49.22
N ARG A 91 18.56 -18.74 -49.35
CA ARG A 91 17.88 -17.48 -49.00
C ARG A 91 17.07 -17.53 -47.70
N ASP A 92 17.05 -18.69 -47.03
CA ASP A 92 16.41 -18.78 -45.71
C ASP A 92 17.29 -18.08 -44.66
N PRO A 93 16.69 -17.56 -43.57
CA PRO A 93 17.47 -16.92 -42.51
C PRO A 93 18.51 -17.89 -41.93
N TYR A 94 19.75 -17.43 -41.84
CA TYR A 94 20.81 -18.21 -41.21
C TYR A 94 20.91 -17.83 -39.73
N TYR A 95 20.68 -18.80 -38.83
CA TYR A 95 20.55 -18.54 -37.39
C TYR A 95 21.77 -17.87 -36.76
N ARG A 96 22.99 -18.07 -37.30
CA ARG A 96 24.20 -17.36 -36.85
C ARG A 96 24.31 -15.93 -37.38
N TYR A 97 23.58 -15.59 -38.44
CA TYR A 97 23.44 -14.23 -38.94
C TYR A 97 22.11 -13.58 -38.50
N CYS A 98 21.53 -14.10 -37.43
CA CYS A 98 20.39 -13.54 -36.75
C CYS A 98 20.79 -13.09 -35.36
N SER A 99 20.49 -11.85 -35.00
CA SER A 99 20.71 -11.30 -33.66
C SER A 99 19.50 -10.51 -33.20
N ALA A 100 19.35 -10.40 -31.88
CA ALA A 100 18.31 -9.60 -31.25
C ALA A 100 18.95 -8.44 -30.50
N THR A 101 18.30 -7.28 -30.56
CA THR A 101 18.70 -6.05 -29.87
C THR A 101 17.46 -5.38 -29.30
N GLY A 102 17.61 -4.59 -28.25
CA GLY A 102 16.55 -3.80 -27.67
C GLY A 102 16.51 -3.92 -26.16
N SER A 103 16.21 -2.80 -25.50
CA SER A 103 16.05 -2.75 -24.04
C SER A 103 15.03 -3.77 -23.50
N GLY A 104 14.01 -4.11 -24.30
CA GLY A 104 13.01 -5.14 -24.00
C GLY A 104 13.56 -6.58 -23.97
N LEU A 105 14.83 -6.83 -24.29
CA LEU A 105 15.47 -8.14 -24.05
C LEU A 105 15.92 -8.30 -22.59
N LYS A 106 16.16 -7.19 -21.89
CA LYS A 106 16.73 -7.18 -20.54
C LYS A 106 15.79 -6.64 -19.47
N ASN A 107 14.99 -5.64 -19.80
CA ASN A 107 14.11 -4.97 -18.85
C ASN A 107 12.69 -4.84 -19.41
N ALA A 108 11.70 -5.12 -18.57
CA ALA A 108 10.31 -4.82 -18.85
C ALA A 108 9.58 -4.38 -17.58
N VAL A 109 8.51 -3.61 -17.76
CA VAL A 109 7.64 -3.16 -16.68
C VAL A 109 6.32 -3.91 -16.79
N ALA A 110 5.84 -4.49 -15.68
CA ALA A 110 4.60 -5.23 -15.65
C ALA A 110 3.42 -4.35 -16.13
N GLY A 111 2.66 -4.85 -17.10
CA GLY A 111 1.53 -4.16 -17.72
C GLY A 111 1.88 -3.17 -18.83
N GLN A 112 3.16 -2.86 -19.04
CA GLN A 112 3.60 -1.96 -20.09
C GLN A 112 3.99 -2.76 -21.34
N ALA A 113 3.44 -2.38 -22.49
CA ALA A 113 3.89 -2.94 -23.77
C ALA A 113 5.35 -2.53 -24.02
N THR A 114 6.20 -3.52 -24.26
CA THR A 114 7.60 -3.33 -24.63
C THR A 114 7.93 -4.17 -25.85
N TYR A 115 9.08 -3.94 -26.44
CA TYR A 115 9.49 -4.63 -27.65
C TYR A 115 11.00 -4.83 -27.70
N PHE A 116 11.41 -5.75 -28.56
CA PHE A 116 12.77 -5.84 -29.05
C PHE A 116 12.76 -6.10 -30.55
N LEU A 117 13.92 -5.92 -31.16
CA LEU A 117 14.15 -6.09 -32.58
C LEU A 117 14.96 -7.37 -32.81
N ILE A 118 14.66 -8.05 -33.90
CA ILE A 118 15.45 -9.17 -34.41
C ILE A 118 15.85 -8.82 -35.83
N GLN A 119 17.13 -8.84 -36.15
CA GLN A 119 17.57 -8.75 -37.54
C GLN A 119 18.13 -10.09 -37.97
N CYS A 120 17.73 -10.54 -39.16
CA CYS A 120 18.17 -11.78 -39.76
C CYS A 120 18.66 -11.56 -41.18
N ARG A 121 19.74 -12.26 -41.51
CA ARG A 121 20.28 -12.33 -42.87
C ARG A 121 20.33 -13.77 -43.35
N ASP A 122 20.36 -13.94 -44.67
CA ASP A 122 20.65 -15.22 -45.30
C ASP A 122 22.16 -15.52 -45.27
N VAL A 123 22.58 -16.67 -45.79
CA VAL A 123 24.00 -17.07 -45.81
C VAL A 123 24.89 -16.14 -46.66
N PHE A 124 24.30 -15.28 -47.48
CA PHE A 124 25.00 -14.28 -48.30
C PHE A 124 24.99 -12.88 -47.69
N LEU A 125 24.56 -12.74 -46.43
CA LEU A 125 24.43 -11.48 -45.70
C LEU A 125 23.33 -10.55 -46.22
N GLU A 126 22.47 -11.04 -47.11
CA GLU A 126 21.31 -10.29 -47.60
C GLU A 126 20.14 -10.36 -46.60
N PRO A 127 19.24 -9.36 -46.58
CA PRO A 127 18.14 -9.35 -45.62
C PRO A 127 17.15 -10.50 -45.82
N ALA A 128 16.98 -11.34 -44.78
CA ALA A 128 16.09 -12.50 -44.83
C ALA A 128 14.64 -12.10 -44.52
N ASN A 129 13.93 -11.48 -45.47
CA ASN A 129 12.56 -10.97 -45.29
C ASN A 129 11.48 -12.04 -45.04
N GLY A 130 11.77 -13.32 -45.31
CA GLY A 130 10.85 -14.45 -45.13
C GLY A 130 11.07 -15.25 -43.86
N ALA A 131 11.87 -14.76 -42.90
CA ALA A 131 12.15 -15.45 -41.66
C ALA A 131 10.88 -15.63 -40.80
N SER A 132 10.78 -16.79 -40.15
CA SER A 132 9.76 -17.11 -39.16
C SER A 132 10.43 -17.46 -37.84
N PHE A 133 9.80 -17.06 -36.75
CA PHE A 133 10.38 -17.09 -35.42
C PHE A 133 9.47 -17.81 -34.44
N GLU A 134 10.11 -18.52 -33.51
CA GLU A 134 9.51 -19.00 -32.29
C GLU A 134 10.21 -18.30 -31.13
N VAL A 135 9.49 -17.39 -30.47
CA VAL A 135 9.98 -16.70 -29.27
C VAL A 135 9.31 -17.33 -28.07
N ASP A 136 10.11 -17.81 -27.13
CA ASP A 136 9.67 -18.29 -25.82
C ASP A 136 10.26 -17.39 -24.73
N ILE A 137 9.40 -16.69 -24.01
CA ILE A 137 9.75 -15.90 -22.82
C ILE A 137 9.28 -16.72 -21.62
N SER A 138 10.19 -17.54 -21.10
CA SER A 138 9.91 -18.47 -20.01
C SER A 138 10.16 -17.83 -18.65
N GLY A 139 9.26 -18.05 -17.69
CA GLY A 139 9.36 -17.45 -16.36
C GLY A 139 8.09 -17.68 -15.54
N PRO A 140 7.79 -16.82 -14.54
CA PRO A 140 6.61 -16.95 -13.68
C PRO A 140 5.29 -17.14 -14.44
N ILE A 141 5.07 -16.36 -15.50
CA ILE A 141 3.99 -16.55 -16.48
C ILE A 141 4.62 -16.50 -17.86
N SER A 142 4.78 -17.67 -18.48
CA SER A 142 5.47 -17.79 -19.76
C SER A 142 4.65 -17.22 -20.92
N MET A 143 5.32 -16.70 -21.95
CA MET A 143 4.69 -16.03 -23.09
C MET A 143 5.35 -16.44 -24.40
N THR A 144 4.56 -16.51 -25.48
CA THR A 144 5.06 -16.83 -26.83
C THR A 144 4.67 -15.74 -27.83
N PRO A 145 5.29 -14.53 -27.75
CA PRO A 145 4.97 -13.45 -28.67
C PRO A 145 5.39 -13.79 -30.10
N LYS A 146 4.74 -13.17 -31.08
CA LYS A 146 4.97 -13.44 -32.50
C LYS A 146 5.64 -12.22 -33.15
N PRO A 147 6.93 -12.32 -33.53
CA PRO A 147 7.58 -11.26 -34.29
C PRO A 147 6.92 -11.05 -35.65
N TYR A 148 6.87 -9.80 -36.10
CA TYR A 148 6.42 -9.42 -37.44
C TYR A 148 7.50 -8.62 -38.18
N SER A 149 7.54 -8.78 -39.51
CA SER A 149 8.53 -8.10 -40.35
C SER A 149 8.26 -6.60 -40.41
N VAL A 150 9.31 -5.80 -40.26
CA VAL A 150 9.31 -4.36 -40.53
C VAL A 150 10.10 -4.01 -41.81
N GLY A 151 10.48 -5.03 -42.59
CA GLY A 151 11.25 -4.91 -43.83
C GLY A 151 12.77 -4.98 -43.62
N ASN A 152 13.52 -5.16 -44.72
CA ASN A 152 14.98 -5.25 -44.72
C ASN A 152 15.54 -6.27 -43.70
N GLY A 153 14.90 -7.45 -43.60
CA GLY A 153 15.32 -8.54 -42.71
C GLY A 153 15.19 -8.20 -41.22
N LEU A 154 14.56 -7.07 -40.88
CA LEU A 154 14.31 -6.62 -39.52
C LEU A 154 12.89 -7.01 -39.11
N TYR A 155 12.76 -7.44 -37.87
CA TYR A 155 11.54 -7.91 -37.25
C TYR A 155 11.36 -7.25 -35.90
N ARG A 156 10.11 -6.96 -35.56
CA ARG A 156 9.74 -6.41 -34.26
C ARG A 156 8.90 -7.42 -33.49
N CYS A 157 9.25 -7.62 -32.24
CA CYS A 157 8.54 -8.49 -31.31
C CYS A 157 8.00 -7.68 -30.14
N ASP A 158 6.71 -7.35 -30.17
CA ASP A 158 6.01 -6.69 -29.07
C ASP A 158 5.49 -7.74 -28.06
N TYR A 159 5.61 -7.45 -26.78
CA TYR A 159 5.05 -8.27 -25.70
C TYR A 159 4.71 -7.41 -24.47
N THR A 160 3.86 -7.95 -23.60
CA THR A 160 3.48 -7.32 -22.33
C THR A 160 3.57 -8.35 -21.22
N ALA A 161 4.59 -8.26 -20.38
CA ALA A 161 4.69 -9.07 -19.18
C ALA A 161 3.71 -8.54 -18.12
N VAL A 162 3.06 -9.41 -17.35
CA VAL A 162 2.12 -9.00 -16.29
C VAL A 162 2.58 -9.40 -14.89
N ARG A 163 3.58 -10.28 -14.78
CA ARG A 163 4.11 -10.79 -13.51
C ARG A 163 5.57 -10.39 -13.36
N ILE A 164 5.92 -9.88 -12.19
CA ILE A 164 7.31 -9.54 -11.88
C ILE A 164 8.18 -10.79 -11.74
N GLY A 165 9.48 -10.63 -11.96
CA GLY A 165 10.47 -11.67 -11.72
C GLY A 165 11.51 -11.79 -12.82
N ALA A 166 12.30 -12.85 -12.71
CA ALA A 166 13.30 -13.22 -13.71
C ALA A 166 12.69 -14.12 -14.79
N TYR A 167 12.99 -13.81 -16.03
CA TYR A 167 12.56 -14.50 -17.23
C TYR A 167 13.76 -14.87 -18.10
N LYS A 168 13.59 -15.88 -18.95
CA LYS A 168 14.56 -16.30 -19.95
C LYS A 168 13.95 -16.20 -21.34
N VAL A 169 14.54 -15.38 -22.19
CA VAL A 169 14.12 -15.19 -23.59
C VAL A 169 14.93 -16.13 -24.48
N SER A 170 14.23 -17.00 -25.20
CA SER A 170 14.79 -17.89 -26.23
C SER A 170 14.15 -17.55 -27.57
N ILE A 171 14.97 -17.19 -28.57
CA ILE A 171 14.51 -16.80 -29.89
C ILE A 171 15.03 -17.82 -30.89
N ARG A 172 14.14 -18.58 -31.51
CA ARG A 172 14.50 -19.55 -32.54
C ARG A 172 14.02 -19.06 -33.89
N VAL A 173 14.78 -19.36 -34.93
CA VAL A 173 14.47 -18.99 -36.32
C VAL A 173 14.44 -20.25 -37.19
N GLY A 174 13.49 -20.33 -38.11
CA GLY A 174 13.37 -21.46 -39.04
C GLY A 174 12.00 -21.54 -39.72
N ARG A 175 11.75 -22.60 -40.50
CA ARG A 175 10.45 -22.87 -41.13
C ARG A 175 9.80 -24.14 -40.58
N GLY A 176 8.98 -24.01 -39.55
CA GLY A 176 7.92 -24.98 -39.19
C GLY A 176 8.35 -26.44 -38.94
N GLY A 177 9.53 -26.66 -38.38
CA GLY A 177 10.03 -28.00 -38.05
C GLY A 177 11.25 -27.95 -37.13
N GLN A 178 12.45 -27.91 -37.72
CA GLN A 178 13.69 -27.65 -36.98
C GLN A 178 13.92 -26.14 -36.91
N VAL A 179 13.97 -25.62 -35.69
CA VAL A 179 14.17 -24.20 -35.40
C VAL A 179 15.45 -24.05 -34.59
N ASP A 180 16.39 -23.27 -35.12
CA ASP A 180 17.68 -23.06 -34.50
C ASP A 180 17.63 -21.81 -33.62
N LEU A 181 18.12 -21.93 -32.39
CA LEU A 181 18.25 -20.79 -31.48
C LEU A 181 19.22 -19.80 -32.12
N ILE A 182 18.82 -18.53 -32.21
CA ILE A 182 19.66 -17.50 -32.85
C ILE A 182 21.02 -17.45 -32.16
N ALA A 183 22.06 -17.39 -32.97
CA ALA A 183 23.45 -17.44 -32.54
C ALA A 183 24.27 -16.29 -33.13
N GLY A 184 23.62 -15.25 -33.67
CA GLY A 184 24.31 -14.01 -33.98
C GLY A 184 24.58 -13.21 -32.72
N ALA A 185 25.69 -12.48 -32.72
CA ALA A 185 26.05 -11.58 -31.64
C ALA A 185 25.83 -10.13 -32.06
N ASP A 186 24.95 -9.45 -31.33
CA ASP A 186 24.95 -8.00 -31.27
C ASP A 186 26.03 -7.56 -30.27
N SER A 187 26.84 -6.55 -30.60
CA SER A 187 27.86 -6.06 -29.67
C SER A 187 27.29 -5.42 -28.41
N ASN A 188 26.05 -4.93 -28.48
CA ASN A 188 25.36 -4.32 -27.37
C ASN A 188 23.85 -4.62 -27.41
N PRO A 189 23.43 -5.85 -27.04
CA PRO A 189 22.03 -6.28 -27.17
C PRO A 189 21.05 -5.49 -26.29
N ASP A 190 21.55 -4.68 -25.35
CA ASP A 190 20.75 -3.90 -24.40
C ASP A 190 20.28 -2.55 -24.96
N ASN A 191 20.90 -2.04 -26.02
CA ASN A 191 20.47 -0.80 -26.67
C ASN A 191 19.46 -1.08 -27.77
N ASP A 192 18.84 -0.06 -28.36
CA ASP A 192 17.89 -0.25 -29.48
C ASP A 192 18.59 -0.13 -30.86
N VAL A 193 19.91 -0.30 -30.90
CA VAL A 193 20.74 -0.19 -32.09
C VAL A 193 21.24 -1.57 -32.46
N HIS A 194 21.08 -1.94 -33.73
CA HIS A 194 21.56 -3.22 -34.19
C HIS A 194 23.03 -3.11 -34.61
N GLU A 195 23.92 -3.73 -33.83
CA GLU A 195 25.37 -3.67 -33.97
C GLU A 195 25.93 -5.07 -34.24
N PHE A 196 25.53 -5.65 -35.36
CA PHE A 196 25.96 -6.99 -35.74
C PHE A 196 27.47 -7.08 -35.98
N THR A 197 28.13 -8.00 -35.28
CA THR A 197 29.58 -8.20 -35.40
C THR A 197 29.98 -9.43 -36.21
N GLY A 198 29.01 -10.16 -36.77
CA GLY A 198 29.25 -11.40 -37.49
C GLY A 198 28.66 -12.62 -36.77
N PRO A 199 28.92 -13.84 -37.28
CA PRO A 199 28.41 -15.05 -36.68
C PRO A 199 29.07 -15.28 -35.33
N ALA A 200 28.30 -15.55 -34.27
CA ALA A 200 28.90 -15.97 -33.01
C ALA A 200 29.45 -17.41 -33.14
N PRO A 201 30.44 -17.78 -32.32
CA PRO A 201 30.88 -19.16 -32.20
C PRO A 201 29.71 -20.09 -31.86
N ALA A 202 29.72 -21.31 -32.41
CA ALA A 202 28.66 -22.32 -32.21
C ALA A 202 28.36 -22.67 -30.74
N ALA A 203 29.26 -22.31 -29.82
CA ALA A 203 29.16 -22.60 -28.39
C ALA A 203 28.50 -21.48 -27.57
N ASP A 204 28.25 -20.29 -28.13
CA ASP A 204 27.81 -19.09 -27.40
C ASP A 204 26.29 -18.90 -27.35
N VAL A 205 25.52 -19.93 -27.71
CA VAL A 205 24.07 -19.83 -27.77
C VAL A 205 23.46 -19.88 -26.36
N LYS A 206 23.11 -18.72 -25.80
CA LYS A 206 22.56 -18.60 -24.44
C LYS A 206 21.23 -17.84 -24.43
N ALA A 207 20.26 -18.36 -23.69
CA ALA A 207 19.02 -17.64 -23.40
C ALA A 207 19.32 -16.33 -22.67
N LEU A 208 18.64 -15.25 -23.06
CA LEU A 208 18.83 -13.91 -22.53
C LEU A 208 18.06 -13.74 -21.20
N ASP A 209 18.68 -13.05 -20.25
CA ASP A 209 18.09 -12.75 -18.95
C ASP A 209 17.22 -11.49 -19.03
N LEU A 210 15.92 -11.65 -18.80
CA LEU A 210 14.93 -10.56 -18.74
C LEU A 210 14.47 -10.36 -17.30
N THR A 211 14.56 -9.14 -16.79
CA THR A 211 14.00 -8.74 -15.50
C THR A 211 12.72 -7.95 -15.71
N VAL A 212 11.62 -8.44 -15.13
CA VAL A 212 10.34 -7.73 -15.11
C VAL A 212 10.15 -7.05 -13.76
N THR A 213 10.10 -5.72 -13.76
CA THR A 213 9.84 -4.89 -12.58
C THR A 213 8.35 -4.55 -12.46
N PRO A 214 7.83 -4.25 -11.26
CA PRO A 214 6.42 -3.91 -11.09
C PRO A 214 6.07 -2.61 -11.81
N GLY A 215 4.78 -2.48 -12.16
CA GLY A 215 4.22 -1.27 -12.76
C GLY A 215 4.11 -0.10 -11.77
N LEU A 216 3.37 0.93 -12.20
CA LEU A 216 2.96 2.02 -11.31
C LEU A 216 2.04 1.48 -10.20
N THR A 217 2.11 2.11 -9.03
CA THR A 217 1.26 1.76 -7.89
C THR A 217 -0.21 1.95 -8.24
N SER A 218 -0.98 0.91 -7.94
CA SER A 218 -2.43 0.91 -8.06
C SER A 218 -3.02 1.15 -6.68
N ALA A 219 -3.57 2.35 -6.50
CA ALA A 219 -4.20 2.75 -5.24
C ALA A 219 -5.29 1.74 -4.81
N VAL A 220 -6.09 1.26 -5.76
CA VAL A 220 -7.22 0.34 -5.51
C VAL A 220 -6.76 -1.08 -5.15
N HIS A 221 -5.64 -1.55 -5.68
CA HIS A 221 -5.12 -2.89 -5.40
C HIS A 221 -4.12 -2.94 -4.24
N SER A 222 -3.61 -1.77 -3.83
CA SER A 222 -2.86 -1.66 -2.58
C SER A 222 -3.77 -1.93 -1.39
N VAL A 223 -3.20 -2.30 -0.24
CA VAL A 223 -3.97 -2.75 0.94
C VAL A 223 -3.40 -2.15 2.22
N ALA A 224 -4.26 -1.66 3.11
CA ALA A 224 -3.88 -1.28 4.47
C ALA A 224 -4.37 -2.33 5.48
N THR A 225 -3.51 -2.72 6.43
CA THR A 225 -3.80 -3.76 7.42
C THR A 225 -3.29 -3.37 8.80
N GLY A 226 -4.09 -3.62 9.84
CA GLY A 226 -3.76 -3.39 11.24
C GLY A 226 -4.99 -3.01 12.05
N GLU A 227 -5.02 -3.33 13.35
CA GLU A 227 -6.18 -3.02 14.21
C GLU A 227 -6.40 -1.51 14.37
N PHE A 228 -5.30 -0.75 14.39
CA PHE A 228 -5.33 0.70 14.46
C PHE A 228 -5.83 1.36 13.17
N ILE A 229 -6.33 0.63 12.16
CA ILE A 229 -7.03 1.24 11.03
C ILE A 229 -8.50 1.56 11.37
N THR A 230 -9.11 0.84 12.32
CA THR A 230 -10.52 1.01 12.71
C THR A 230 -10.72 1.38 14.18
N LEU A 231 -9.77 1.10 15.06
CA LEU A 231 -9.90 1.39 16.49
C LEU A 231 -8.60 1.95 17.10
N SER A 232 -8.71 3.04 17.84
CA SER A 232 -7.62 3.60 18.65
C SER A 232 -8.14 4.18 19.96
N THR A 233 -7.24 4.56 20.85
CA THR A 233 -7.53 5.24 22.13
C THR A 233 -6.82 6.59 22.15
N ALA A 234 -7.47 7.62 22.67
CA ALA A 234 -6.92 8.96 22.75
C ALA A 234 -5.56 8.95 23.47
N GLY A 235 -4.56 9.60 22.87
CA GLY A 235 -3.18 9.66 23.38
C GLY A 235 -2.32 8.42 23.14
N VAL A 236 -2.89 7.31 22.67
CA VAL A 236 -2.12 6.12 22.26
C VAL A 236 -1.68 6.29 20.81
N VAL A 237 -0.40 5.99 20.54
CA VAL A 237 0.12 5.97 19.17
C VAL A 237 -0.40 4.72 18.46
N GLY A 238 -1.29 4.91 17.50
CA GLY A 238 -1.78 3.85 16.63
C GLY A 238 -0.83 3.61 15.47
N SER A 239 -0.67 2.35 15.06
CA SER A 239 0.13 2.00 13.89
C SER A 239 -0.48 0.90 13.03
N PHE A 240 -0.33 1.02 11.73
CA PHE A 240 -0.77 0.03 10.75
C PHE A 240 0.14 0.03 9.53
N VAL A 241 0.06 -1.01 8.71
CA VAL A 241 0.94 -1.21 7.55
C VAL A 241 0.15 -1.05 6.27
N ILE A 242 0.73 -0.37 5.28
CA ILE A 242 0.23 -0.33 3.89
C ILE A 242 1.16 -1.18 3.03
N THR A 243 0.60 -2.07 2.19
CA THR A 243 1.35 -2.81 1.17
C THR A 243 0.95 -2.32 -0.21
N CYS A 244 1.93 -1.80 -0.94
CA CYS A 244 1.74 -1.25 -2.28
C CYS A 244 1.82 -2.32 -3.37
N GLN A 245 0.86 -2.28 -4.28
CA GLN A 245 0.77 -3.21 -5.41
C GLN A 245 0.52 -2.45 -6.71
N ASP A 246 0.95 -3.01 -7.84
CA ASP A 246 0.54 -2.53 -9.17
C ASP A 246 -0.84 -3.07 -9.58
N SER A 247 -1.31 -2.71 -10.77
CA SER A 247 -2.62 -3.15 -11.30
C SER A 247 -2.71 -4.65 -11.60
N PHE A 248 -1.60 -5.39 -11.49
CA PHE A 248 -1.51 -6.83 -11.69
C PHE A 248 -1.16 -7.57 -10.39
N LEU A 249 -1.34 -6.92 -9.24
CA LEU A 249 -1.10 -7.45 -7.90
C LEU A 249 0.37 -7.83 -7.66
N ASN A 250 1.30 -7.20 -8.37
CA ASN A 250 2.72 -7.35 -8.07
C ASN A 250 3.13 -6.39 -6.96
N ARG A 251 3.93 -6.88 -6.01
CA ARG A 251 4.47 -6.05 -4.92
C ARG A 251 5.47 -5.05 -5.49
N ARG A 252 5.29 -3.78 -5.14
CA ARG A 252 6.22 -2.68 -5.43
C ARG A 252 7.46 -2.78 -4.53
N PRO A 253 8.63 -2.22 -4.90
CA PRO A 253 9.79 -2.17 -4.02
C PRO A 253 9.77 -0.99 -3.04
N GLY A 254 8.85 -0.03 -3.21
CA GLY A 254 8.81 1.22 -2.45
C GLY A 254 8.92 2.45 -3.36
N GLY A 255 9.28 3.60 -2.79
CA GLY A 255 9.42 4.90 -3.45
C GLY A 255 8.09 5.59 -3.82
N ASP A 256 6.97 5.11 -3.30
CA ASP A 256 5.63 5.61 -3.57
C ASP A 256 5.29 6.84 -2.70
N SER A 257 4.57 7.80 -3.29
CA SER A 257 4.10 8.99 -2.58
C SER A 257 2.74 8.70 -1.94
N ILE A 258 2.77 8.46 -0.62
CA ILE A 258 1.59 8.08 0.17
C ILE A 258 1.34 9.12 1.25
N SER A 259 0.07 9.47 1.46
CA SER A 259 -0.37 10.28 2.61
C SER A 259 -1.49 9.58 3.36
N ASN A 260 -1.53 9.83 4.68
CA ASN A 260 -2.60 9.34 5.55
C ASN A 260 -3.24 10.52 6.29
N LEU A 261 -4.56 10.61 6.20
CA LEU A 261 -5.36 11.70 6.75
C LEU A 261 -6.52 11.15 7.56
N MET A 262 -6.75 11.70 8.75
CA MET A 262 -7.87 11.37 9.63
C MET A 262 -8.67 12.64 9.91
N GLN A 263 -9.92 12.67 9.47
CA GLN A 263 -10.80 13.83 9.64
C GLN A 263 -11.97 13.48 10.54
N LEU A 264 -12.24 14.31 11.55
CA LEU A 264 -13.35 14.07 12.48
C LEU A 264 -14.70 14.15 11.74
N ILE A 265 -15.59 13.21 12.03
CA ILE A 265 -16.95 13.15 11.47
C ILE A 265 -18.02 13.26 12.54
N ASP A 266 -19.11 13.92 12.21
CA ASP A 266 -20.32 13.94 13.03
C ASP A 266 -20.98 12.57 12.98
N VAL A 267 -21.30 12.01 14.16
CA VAL A 267 -21.82 10.64 14.27
C VAL A 267 -23.22 10.50 13.68
N ARG A 268 -24.02 11.58 13.66
CA ARG A 268 -25.40 11.59 13.18
C ARG A 268 -25.48 11.84 11.67
N THR A 269 -24.73 12.83 11.17
CA THR A 269 -24.80 13.21 9.74
C THR A 269 -23.77 12.47 8.90
N ASN A 270 -22.72 11.92 9.50
CA ASN A 270 -21.55 11.34 8.82
C ASN A 270 -20.79 12.36 7.93
N GLU A 271 -20.99 13.65 8.20
CA GLU A 271 -20.31 14.76 7.55
C GLU A 271 -19.03 15.14 8.33
N LEU A 272 -18.11 15.84 7.67
CA LEU A 272 -16.86 16.30 8.28
C LEU A 272 -17.13 17.54 9.15
N PHE A 273 -16.44 17.65 10.28
CA PHE A 273 -16.36 18.92 11.00
C PHE A 273 -15.38 19.85 10.28
N GLU A 274 -15.87 20.93 9.67
CA GLU A 274 -15.05 21.86 8.88
C GLU A 274 -14.10 22.73 9.72
N ASP A 275 -14.45 22.95 10.98
CA ASP A 275 -13.69 23.74 11.96
C ASP A 275 -12.60 22.93 12.68
N VAL A 276 -12.46 21.64 12.36
CA VAL A 276 -11.52 20.74 13.00
C VAL A 276 -10.44 20.34 12.00
N GLU A 277 -9.21 20.79 12.28
CA GLU A 277 -8.06 20.45 11.46
C GLU A 277 -7.85 18.93 11.37
N PRO A 278 -7.60 18.39 10.17
CA PRO A 278 -7.29 16.98 9.99
C PRO A 278 -6.02 16.56 10.73
N VAL A 279 -6.03 15.35 11.28
CA VAL A 279 -4.81 14.72 11.79
C VAL A 279 -4.10 14.00 10.64
N THR A 280 -2.79 14.19 10.52
CA THR A 280 -1.97 13.51 9.51
C THR A 280 -1.13 12.43 10.17
N GLY A 281 -1.10 11.24 9.55
CA GLY A 281 -0.22 10.15 9.99
C GLY A 281 1.18 10.31 9.40
N ASN A 282 2.20 9.91 10.16
CA ASN A 282 3.55 9.75 9.63
C ASN A 282 3.64 8.44 8.85
N VAL A 283 4.15 8.50 7.62
CA VAL A 283 4.27 7.34 6.72
C VAL A 283 5.76 7.10 6.44
N ASN A 284 6.26 5.94 6.86
CA ASN A 284 7.64 5.53 6.66
C ASN A 284 7.74 4.42 5.61
N ASP A 285 8.58 4.61 4.59
CA ASP A 285 8.83 3.62 3.54
C ASP A 285 9.89 2.61 4.01
N ASN A 286 9.53 1.32 4.05
CA ASN A 286 10.44 0.26 4.46
C ASN A 286 11.35 -0.24 3.32
N SER A 287 11.24 0.36 2.13
CA SER A 287 12.02 0.01 0.93
C SER A 287 11.87 -1.45 0.49
N ASP A 288 10.72 -2.06 0.82
CA ASP A 288 10.36 -3.41 0.43
C ASP A 288 8.94 -3.51 -0.15
N GLY A 289 8.27 -2.36 -0.34
CA GLY A 289 6.87 -2.28 -0.76
C GLY A 289 5.85 -2.21 0.38
N SER A 290 6.30 -2.27 1.63
CA SER A 290 5.50 -1.92 2.81
C SER A 290 5.81 -0.53 3.33
N TYR A 291 4.81 0.09 3.94
CA TYR A 291 4.88 1.39 4.57
C TYR A 291 4.29 1.32 5.96
N ASP A 292 5.06 1.71 6.96
CA ASP A 292 4.57 1.85 8.33
C ASP A 292 3.91 3.21 8.51
N VAL A 293 2.64 3.19 8.91
CA VAL A 293 1.91 4.39 9.28
C VAL A 293 1.80 4.45 10.80
N SER A 294 2.16 5.60 11.37
CA SER A 294 1.96 5.89 12.79
C SER A 294 1.22 7.21 12.97
N TYR A 295 0.25 7.25 13.86
CA TYR A 295 -0.49 8.48 14.16
C TYR A 295 -0.84 8.56 15.65
N GLY A 296 -1.06 9.77 16.15
CA GLY A 296 -1.54 10.02 17.52
C GLY A 296 -2.70 11.00 17.48
N ILE A 297 -3.84 10.58 18.03
CA ILE A 297 -5.04 11.43 18.13
C ILE A 297 -5.35 11.61 19.62
N THR A 298 -5.54 12.85 20.07
CA THR A 298 -5.88 13.18 21.46
C THR A 298 -7.35 13.47 21.68
N ARG A 299 -8.11 13.74 20.60
CA ARG A 299 -9.55 13.97 20.66
C ARG A 299 -10.31 12.67 20.37
N SER A 300 -11.14 12.23 21.30
CA SER A 300 -11.99 11.05 21.08
C SER A 300 -13.10 11.37 20.07
N GLY A 301 -13.53 10.38 19.31
CA GLY A 301 -14.60 10.55 18.32
C GLY A 301 -14.50 9.57 17.16
N ARG A 302 -15.36 9.77 16.15
CA ARG A 302 -15.31 9.03 14.89
C ARG A 302 -14.54 9.83 13.85
N TYR A 303 -13.63 9.19 13.16
CA TYR A 303 -12.79 9.79 12.13
C TYR A 303 -12.96 9.04 10.81
N ARG A 304 -12.93 9.78 9.70
CA ARG A 304 -12.71 9.24 8.36
C ARG A 304 -11.21 9.13 8.12
N LEU A 305 -10.67 7.91 8.19
CA LEU A 305 -9.28 7.62 7.86
C LEU A 305 -9.17 7.36 6.37
N SER A 306 -8.31 8.11 5.70
CA SER A 306 -8.06 8.04 4.26
C SER A 306 -6.57 7.84 3.98
N VAL A 307 -6.26 6.92 3.08
CA VAL A 307 -4.93 6.70 2.53
C VAL A 307 -4.97 7.09 1.06
N GLN A 308 -4.07 7.99 0.67
CA GLN A 308 -3.99 8.50 -0.71
C GLN A 308 -2.62 8.20 -1.32
N PHE A 309 -2.63 7.87 -2.60
CA PHE A 309 -1.47 7.63 -3.44
C PHE A 309 -1.45 8.73 -4.51
N SER A 310 -0.51 9.67 -4.40
CA SER A 310 -0.45 10.85 -5.30
C SER A 310 -1.82 11.55 -5.49
N GLY A 311 -2.59 11.70 -4.41
CA GLY A 311 -3.93 12.32 -4.42
C GLY A 311 -5.10 11.39 -4.75
N THR A 312 -4.86 10.12 -5.09
CA THR A 312 -5.91 9.13 -5.36
C THR A 312 -6.17 8.26 -4.14
N LEU A 313 -7.42 8.17 -3.69
CA LEU A 313 -7.81 7.29 -2.58
C LEU A 313 -7.56 5.81 -2.91
N GLY A 314 -7.07 5.06 -1.92
CA GLY A 314 -6.72 3.65 -2.11
C GLY A 314 -6.59 2.87 -0.81
N ALA A 315 -5.95 1.71 -0.89
CA ALA A 315 -5.67 0.84 0.26
C ALA A 315 -6.92 0.35 1.01
N GLY A 316 -8.07 0.28 0.34
CA GLY A 316 -9.35 -0.05 0.97
C GLY A 316 -9.97 1.07 1.80
N THR A 317 -9.49 2.31 1.65
CA THR A 317 -9.98 3.50 2.37
C THR A 317 -10.84 4.38 1.45
N PRO A 318 -11.69 5.29 1.99
CA PRO A 318 -11.83 5.69 3.40
C PRO A 318 -12.45 4.60 4.29
N VAL A 319 -12.00 4.54 5.55
CA VAL A 319 -12.63 3.72 6.60
C VAL A 319 -12.98 4.56 7.83
N THR A 320 -13.94 4.10 8.63
CA THR A 320 -14.24 4.72 9.92
C THR A 320 -13.24 4.24 10.96
N LEU A 321 -12.47 5.17 11.52
CA LEU A 321 -11.65 4.98 12.71
C LEU A 321 -12.43 5.49 13.94
N GLN A 322 -12.68 4.61 14.91
CA GLN A 322 -13.19 4.99 16.22
C GLN A 322 -12.00 5.30 17.15
N VAL A 323 -11.92 6.52 17.66
CA VAL A 323 -10.99 6.90 18.73
C VAL A 323 -11.76 6.94 20.04
N ARG A 324 -11.45 5.99 20.92
CA ARG A 324 -12.00 5.93 22.28
C ARG A 324 -11.37 7.03 23.14
N SER A 325 -12.09 7.50 24.14
CA SER A 325 -11.50 8.31 25.21
C SER A 325 -10.43 7.49 25.94
N ALA A 326 -9.42 8.16 26.49
CA ALA A 326 -8.54 7.51 27.46
C ALA A 326 -9.30 7.25 28.78
N PRO A 327 -8.72 6.50 29.74
CA PRO A 327 -9.34 6.36 31.07
C PRO A 327 -9.64 7.72 31.70
N ALA A 328 -10.70 7.79 32.50
CA ALA A 328 -11.07 9.05 33.14
C ALA A 328 -9.97 9.55 34.08
N ASP A 329 -9.82 10.86 34.08
CA ASP A 329 -8.91 11.61 34.91
C ASP A 329 -9.75 12.48 35.86
N ILE A 330 -9.56 12.24 37.15
CA ILE A 330 -10.23 12.95 38.24
C ILE A 330 -10.00 14.47 38.09
N SER A 331 -8.79 14.88 37.70
CA SER A 331 -8.43 16.29 37.54
C SER A 331 -9.17 16.99 36.40
N LYS A 332 -9.79 16.22 35.50
CA LYS A 332 -10.58 16.73 34.37
C LYS A 332 -12.09 16.62 34.56
N THR A 333 -12.52 15.94 35.63
CA THR A 333 -13.93 15.77 35.99
C THR A 333 -14.53 17.11 36.43
N TYR A 334 -15.80 17.33 36.14
CA TYR A 334 -16.55 18.50 36.63
C TYR A 334 -17.99 18.13 36.97
N VAL A 335 -18.63 18.97 37.78
CA VAL A 335 -20.02 18.82 38.20
C VAL A 335 -20.85 19.97 37.69
N TYR A 336 -22.09 19.71 37.30
CA TYR A 336 -23.07 20.75 37.02
C TYR A 336 -24.47 20.36 37.49
N GLY A 337 -25.43 21.29 37.51
CA GLY A 337 -26.82 21.03 37.89
C GLY A 337 -27.29 21.90 39.06
N GLN A 338 -28.24 21.41 39.86
CA GLN A 338 -28.85 22.11 40.99
C GLN A 338 -27.99 22.01 42.26
N LEU A 339 -27.09 22.98 42.47
CA LEU A 339 -26.09 22.89 43.54
C LEU A 339 -26.24 23.91 44.66
N LEU A 340 -26.95 25.03 44.47
CA LEU A 340 -27.03 26.09 45.48
C LEU A 340 -28.43 26.31 46.05
N THR A 341 -29.48 26.08 45.27
CA THR A 341 -30.86 26.38 45.70
C THR A 341 -31.75 25.19 45.40
N VAL A 342 -32.35 24.64 46.45
CA VAL A 342 -33.16 23.41 46.41
C VAL A 342 -34.28 23.50 47.44
N ASP A 343 -35.38 22.79 47.22
CA ASP A 343 -36.52 22.77 48.14
C ASP A 343 -36.52 21.47 48.96
N ALA A 344 -36.80 21.58 50.26
CA ALA A 344 -36.91 20.42 51.14
C ALA A 344 -38.05 19.51 50.65
N GLY A 345 -37.78 18.21 50.55
CA GLY A 345 -38.73 17.21 50.09
C GLY A 345 -38.88 17.11 48.57
N PHE A 346 -38.14 17.91 47.78
CA PHE A 346 -38.11 17.81 46.31
C PHE A 346 -36.76 17.29 45.81
N PRO A 347 -36.75 16.51 44.71
CA PRO A 347 -35.51 16.03 44.11
C PRO A 347 -34.73 17.15 43.45
N SER A 348 -33.44 17.17 43.73
CA SER A 348 -32.42 17.96 43.08
C SER A 348 -31.59 17.10 42.15
N LEU A 349 -31.34 17.58 40.94
CA LEU A 349 -30.58 16.86 39.92
C LEU A 349 -29.18 17.46 39.77
N ILE A 350 -28.17 16.61 39.97
CA ILE A 350 -26.75 16.97 39.89
C ILE A 350 -26.07 16.00 38.93
N TYR A 351 -25.26 16.51 38.03
CA TYR A 351 -24.55 15.73 37.01
C TYR A 351 -23.05 15.78 37.26
N VAL A 352 -22.39 14.63 37.22
CA VAL A 352 -20.93 14.51 37.27
C VAL A 352 -20.45 14.02 35.91
N GLN A 353 -19.75 14.88 35.18
CA GLN A 353 -19.15 14.52 33.89
C GLN A 353 -17.69 14.16 34.09
N THR A 354 -17.40 12.87 34.01
CA THR A 354 -16.02 12.38 33.97
C THR A 354 -15.43 12.60 32.58
N ARG A 355 -14.13 12.89 32.53
CA ARG A 355 -13.38 13.17 31.31
C ARG A 355 -12.00 12.56 31.39
N ASP A 356 -11.43 12.23 30.24
CA ASP A 356 -10.06 11.74 30.17
C ASP A 356 -9.01 12.85 30.36
N SER A 357 -7.73 12.48 30.41
CA SER A 357 -6.62 13.41 30.61
C SER A 357 -6.49 14.49 29.52
N PHE A 358 -7.11 14.29 28.36
CA PHE A 358 -7.15 15.23 27.24
C PHE A 358 -8.41 16.11 27.25
N GLY A 359 -9.30 15.93 28.23
CA GLY A 359 -10.54 16.68 28.36
C GLY A 359 -11.67 16.16 27.48
N ASN A 360 -11.58 14.93 26.98
CA ASN A 360 -12.68 14.28 26.27
C ASN A 360 -13.70 13.70 27.25
N ASN A 361 -14.99 13.85 26.97
CA ASN A 361 -16.01 13.07 27.66
C ASN A 361 -15.79 11.57 27.37
N ILE A 362 -16.06 10.72 28.35
CA ILE A 362 -15.89 9.28 28.18
C ILE A 362 -16.89 8.78 27.13
N LEU A 363 -16.42 8.09 26.10
CA LEU A 363 -17.25 7.65 24.96
C LEU A 363 -17.36 6.14 24.84
N THR A 364 -16.81 5.40 25.81
CA THR A 364 -16.84 3.94 25.82
C THR A 364 -17.61 3.43 27.02
N GLU A 365 -18.47 2.43 26.77
CA GLU A 365 -19.09 1.67 27.83
C GLU A 365 -18.00 1.05 28.71
N PRO A 366 -18.16 1.04 30.05
CA PRO A 366 -17.27 0.29 30.92
C PRO A 366 -17.33 -1.19 30.48
N ILE A 367 -16.25 -1.70 29.88
CA ILE A 367 -16.15 -3.12 29.53
C ILE A 367 -16.22 -3.92 30.83
N GLU A 368 -16.83 -5.10 30.90
CA GLU A 368 -16.85 -5.91 32.14
C GLU A 368 -15.45 -6.17 32.75
N ASP A 369 -14.39 -6.09 31.93
CA ASP A 369 -12.97 -6.18 32.32
C ASP A 369 -12.31 -4.81 32.66
N PHE A 370 -13.00 -3.70 32.39
CA PHE A 370 -12.74 -2.38 32.96
C PHE A 370 -13.67 -2.27 34.17
N PRO A 371 -13.18 -2.46 35.41
CA PRO A 371 -14.06 -2.92 36.47
C PRO A 371 -15.24 -1.97 36.63
N LEU A 372 -16.47 -2.53 36.60
CA LEU A 372 -17.58 -1.99 37.35
C LEU A 372 -17.03 -1.56 38.73
N GLY A 373 -16.87 -0.25 38.95
CA GLY A 373 -16.32 0.31 40.19
C GLY A 373 -14.89 0.86 40.19
N THR A 374 -14.25 1.22 39.05
CA THR A 374 -13.06 2.11 39.10
C THR A 374 -13.37 3.59 39.08
N GLU A 375 -14.61 4.00 38.82
CA GLU A 375 -15.07 5.37 39.04
C GLU A 375 -16.10 5.32 40.15
N ASN A 376 -15.65 5.55 41.38
CA ASN A 376 -16.50 5.67 42.54
C ASN A 376 -16.90 7.13 42.68
N ILE A 377 -18.16 7.44 42.35
CA ILE A 377 -18.74 8.77 42.55
C ILE A 377 -19.42 8.80 43.91
N GLU A 378 -18.84 9.56 44.84
CA GLU A 378 -19.39 9.75 46.18
C GLU A 378 -19.95 11.16 46.31
N PHE A 379 -21.17 11.25 46.87
CA PHE A 379 -21.81 12.53 47.17
C PHE A 379 -21.99 12.68 48.67
N GLU A 380 -21.33 13.70 49.23
CA GLU A 380 -21.39 14.07 50.64
C GLU A 380 -22.13 15.41 50.76
N LEU A 381 -23.12 15.47 51.65
CA LEU A 381 -23.84 16.70 51.96
C LEU A 381 -23.42 17.18 53.34
N CYS A 382 -22.59 18.21 53.42
CA CYS A 382 -21.92 18.57 54.67
C CYS A 382 -22.61 19.73 55.39
N ILE A 383 -22.89 19.57 56.68
CA ILE A 383 -23.41 20.63 57.55
C ILE A 383 -22.28 21.61 57.93
N SER A 384 -21.07 21.07 58.14
CA SER A 384 -19.86 21.82 58.44
C SER A 384 -18.63 21.16 57.81
N VAL A 385 -17.62 21.97 57.53
CA VAL A 385 -16.27 21.57 57.08
C VAL A 385 -15.25 22.33 57.94
N PRO A 386 -14.17 21.69 58.43
CA PRO A 386 -13.12 22.38 59.18
C PRO A 386 -12.29 23.29 58.27
N ASP A 387 -11.83 24.44 58.81
CA ASP A 387 -11.26 25.54 58.02
C ASP A 387 -9.93 25.22 57.29
N ASP A 388 -9.04 24.38 57.84
CA ASP A 388 -7.64 24.35 57.37
C ASP A 388 -6.96 22.96 57.21
N SER A 389 -7.63 21.84 57.50
CA SER A 389 -7.02 20.50 57.36
C SER A 389 -7.98 19.48 56.75
N PHE A 390 -8.11 19.53 55.43
CA PHE A 390 -8.93 18.60 54.67
C PHE A 390 -8.09 17.44 54.11
N ARG A 391 -8.48 16.20 54.40
CA ARG A 391 -8.04 14.99 53.67
C ARG A 391 -9.21 14.47 52.85
N SER A 392 -8.98 14.18 51.57
CA SER A 392 -10.02 13.65 50.66
C SER A 392 -10.55 12.28 51.07
N SER A 393 -9.77 11.55 51.87
CA SER A 393 -10.21 10.33 52.55
C SER A 393 -11.29 10.53 53.61
N ASP A 394 -11.41 11.73 54.19
CA ASP A 394 -12.27 11.97 55.34
C ASP A 394 -13.66 12.41 54.87
N VAL A 395 -14.72 11.90 55.50
CA VAL A 395 -16.11 12.32 55.23
C VAL A 395 -16.24 13.80 55.58
N CYS A 396 -16.70 14.62 54.63
CA CYS A 396 -16.76 16.06 54.78
C CYS A 396 -15.44 16.67 55.29
N GLY A 397 -14.31 15.99 55.11
CA GLY A 397 -13.00 16.50 55.52
C GLY A 397 -12.73 16.48 57.00
N GLY A 398 -13.42 15.62 57.75
CA GLY A 398 -13.47 15.68 59.20
C GLY A 398 -14.55 16.62 59.73
N GLY A 399 -15.46 17.08 58.86
CA GLY A 399 -16.67 17.80 59.22
C GLY A 399 -17.84 16.88 59.59
N VAL A 400 -19.06 17.42 59.55
CA VAL A 400 -20.29 16.66 59.85
C VAL A 400 -21.10 16.50 58.56
N GLU A 401 -21.39 15.25 58.18
CA GLU A 401 -22.29 14.91 57.08
C GLU A 401 -23.75 14.85 57.54
N GLU A 402 -24.66 15.29 56.68
CA GLU A 402 -26.09 15.02 56.80
C GLU A 402 -26.43 13.66 56.18
N LEU A 403 -26.97 12.77 57.02
CA LEU A 403 -27.34 11.41 56.62
C LEU A 403 -28.84 11.29 56.29
N ALA A 404 -29.67 12.24 56.74
CA ALA A 404 -31.10 12.30 56.42
C ALA A 404 -31.33 12.96 55.06
N VAL A 405 -30.74 12.39 54.01
CA VAL A 405 -30.88 12.81 52.61
C VAL A 405 -31.05 11.56 51.75
N GLY A 406 -32.10 11.52 50.94
CA GLY A 406 -32.24 10.47 49.93
C GLY A 406 -31.22 10.71 48.82
N LYS A 407 -30.37 9.73 48.52
CA LYS A 407 -29.37 9.82 47.45
C LYS A 407 -29.54 8.63 46.50
N GLU A 408 -29.68 8.92 45.21
CA GLU A 408 -29.66 7.91 44.14
C GLU A 408 -28.63 8.35 43.10
N VAL A 409 -27.78 7.42 42.65
CA VAL A 409 -26.80 7.67 41.58
C VAL A 409 -27.13 6.75 40.42
N LYS A 410 -27.32 7.33 39.24
CA LYS A 410 -27.54 6.62 37.99
C LYS A 410 -26.42 6.95 37.02
N TYR A 411 -26.04 5.96 36.21
CA TYR A 411 -25.02 6.09 35.18
C TYR A 411 -25.65 6.16 33.81
N ASN A 412 -25.04 6.93 32.90
CA ASN A 412 -25.45 7.01 31.49
C ASN A 412 -26.89 7.52 31.31
N GLU A 413 -27.26 8.55 32.08
CA GLU A 413 -28.56 9.24 31.99
C GLU A 413 -28.31 10.74 31.86
N GLY A 414 -28.72 11.32 30.72
CA GLY A 414 -28.59 12.74 30.43
C GLY A 414 -29.73 13.60 30.99
N PRO A 415 -29.66 14.93 30.80
CA PRO A 415 -30.69 15.86 31.29
C PRO A 415 -32.10 15.67 30.71
N ASP A 416 -32.20 14.98 29.57
CA ASP A 416 -33.44 14.58 28.91
C ASP A 416 -33.95 13.20 29.35
N GLY A 417 -33.25 12.54 30.29
CA GLY A 417 -33.52 11.17 30.72
C GLY A 417 -33.11 10.10 29.71
N LEU A 418 -32.38 10.46 28.65
CA LEU A 418 -31.91 9.53 27.62
C LEU A 418 -30.46 9.14 27.88
N SER A 419 -30.05 7.98 27.36
CA SER A 419 -28.68 7.48 27.45
C SER A 419 -27.78 7.96 26.31
N VAL A 420 -28.30 8.77 25.40
CA VAL A 420 -27.60 9.30 24.22
C VAL A 420 -27.92 10.77 24.10
N ASN A 421 -26.89 11.58 23.91
CA ASN A 421 -27.03 13.00 23.69
C ASN A 421 -27.65 13.26 22.31
N ALA A 422 -28.85 13.83 22.27
CA ALA A 422 -29.57 14.09 21.02
C ALA A 422 -28.86 15.11 20.09
N LYS A 423 -28.02 16.00 20.66
CA LYS A 423 -27.26 17.02 19.90
C LYS A 423 -26.05 16.42 19.19
N THR A 424 -25.31 15.52 19.86
CA THR A 424 -24.06 14.96 19.33
C THR A 424 -24.22 13.55 18.75
N GLY A 425 -25.27 12.83 19.12
CA GLY A 425 -25.46 11.41 18.80
C GLY A 425 -24.52 10.48 19.57
N THR A 426 -23.80 10.99 20.58
CA THR A 426 -22.87 10.20 21.39
C THR A 426 -23.54 9.72 22.67
N PRO A 427 -23.20 8.52 23.17
CA PRO A 427 -23.70 8.04 24.45
C PRO A 427 -23.24 8.94 25.61
N TYR A 428 -24.00 8.97 26.70
CA TYR A 428 -23.65 9.68 27.94
C TYR A 428 -22.74 8.84 28.85
N TYR A 429 -21.80 8.10 28.26
CA TYR A 429 -20.81 7.38 29.04
C TYR A 429 -19.96 8.37 29.85
N GLY A 430 -19.62 7.96 31.08
CA GLY A 430 -18.94 8.82 32.04
C GLY A 430 -19.79 9.95 32.63
N LEU A 431 -21.09 10.03 32.31
CA LEU A 431 -22.03 10.93 32.98
C LEU A 431 -22.78 10.20 34.09
N TYR A 432 -22.75 10.77 35.29
CA TYR A 432 -23.47 10.28 36.45
C TYR A 432 -24.52 11.29 36.89
N LEU A 433 -25.77 10.85 36.98
CA LEU A 433 -26.89 11.62 37.53
C LEU A 433 -27.06 11.27 39.01
N ILE A 434 -26.80 12.24 39.88
CA ILE A 434 -27.10 12.20 41.30
C ILE A 434 -28.48 12.86 41.51
N THR A 435 -29.44 12.09 42.01
CA THR A 435 -30.72 12.59 42.50
C THR A 435 -30.66 12.72 44.02
N MET A 436 -30.77 13.95 44.52
CA MET A 436 -30.71 14.26 45.95
C MET A 436 -32.08 14.74 46.46
N ASN A 437 -32.57 14.14 47.54
CA ASN A 437 -33.80 14.55 48.23
C ASN A 437 -33.46 15.03 49.65
N PRO A 438 -33.18 16.33 49.86
CA PRO A 438 -32.92 16.86 51.19
C PRO A 438 -34.23 16.95 52.00
N PHE A 439 -34.23 16.46 53.24
CA PHE A 439 -35.43 16.50 54.08
C PHE A 439 -35.45 17.68 55.06
N ASN A 440 -34.29 18.19 55.48
CA ASN A 440 -34.20 19.29 56.44
C ASN A 440 -33.87 20.62 55.71
N PRO A 441 -34.62 21.72 55.97
CA PRO A 441 -34.37 23.04 55.39
C PRO A 441 -33.23 23.79 56.10
N ILE A 442 -32.02 23.21 56.06
CA ILE A 442 -30.80 23.82 56.60
C ILE A 442 -29.79 24.06 55.47
N ALA A 443 -28.75 24.84 55.76
CA ALA A 443 -27.72 25.15 54.78
C ALA A 443 -26.65 24.06 54.74
N TYR A 444 -26.32 23.56 53.55
CA TYR A 444 -25.36 22.48 53.33
C TYR A 444 -24.22 22.87 52.41
N ILE A 445 -23.17 22.07 52.39
CA ILE A 445 -22.03 22.21 51.49
C ILE A 445 -21.94 20.92 50.67
N PRO A 446 -22.33 20.93 49.39
CA PRO A 446 -22.22 19.74 48.54
C PRO A 446 -20.74 19.45 48.26
N ARG A 447 -20.38 18.17 48.32
CA ARG A 447 -19.04 17.67 48.10
C ARG A 447 -19.14 16.41 47.24
N ILE A 448 -18.44 16.39 46.12
CA ILE A 448 -18.44 15.25 45.19
C ILE A 448 -17.02 14.74 45.07
N LYS A 449 -16.85 13.44 45.29
CA LYS A 449 -15.60 12.74 45.08
C LYS A 449 -15.71 11.87 43.83
N HIS A 450 -14.62 11.81 43.08
CA HIS A 450 -14.36 10.81 42.06
C HIS A 450 -13.15 10.02 42.56
N ASN A 451 -13.34 8.73 42.86
CA ASN A 451 -12.31 7.83 43.40
C ASN A 451 -11.66 8.31 44.71
N GLY A 452 -12.48 8.88 45.59
CA GLY A 452 -12.01 9.36 46.90
C GLY A 452 -11.25 10.69 46.85
N GLU A 453 -11.19 11.36 45.69
CA GLU A 453 -10.65 12.72 45.54
C GLU A 453 -11.76 13.69 45.13
N TYR A 454 -11.71 14.92 45.65
CA TYR A 454 -12.73 15.90 45.31
C TYR A 454 -12.60 16.42 43.89
N VAL A 455 -13.76 16.55 43.24
CA VAL A 455 -13.86 17.13 41.90
C VAL A 455 -13.54 18.63 41.99
N PRO A 456 -12.66 19.16 41.12
CA PRO A 456 -12.17 20.54 41.22
C PRO A 456 -13.24 21.60 40.90
N CYS A 457 -14.14 21.31 39.96
CA CYS A 457 -15.04 22.31 39.38
C CYS A 457 -16.51 21.92 39.50
N MET A 458 -17.34 22.85 39.96
CA MET A 458 -18.78 22.65 40.15
C MET A 458 -19.55 23.89 39.64
N PHE A 459 -20.54 23.69 38.77
CA PHE A 459 -21.29 24.75 38.11
C PHE A 459 -22.77 24.69 38.49
N ASP A 460 -23.29 25.71 39.17
CA ASP A 460 -24.74 25.82 39.38
C ASP A 460 -25.40 26.51 38.19
N LEU A 461 -26.07 25.71 37.35
CA LEU A 461 -26.73 26.17 36.14
C LEU A 461 -28.22 25.85 36.14
N HIS A 462 -28.82 25.59 37.30
CA HIS A 462 -30.24 25.18 37.41
C HIS A 462 -31.26 26.17 36.83
N THR A 463 -30.88 27.44 36.71
CA THR A 463 -31.73 28.48 36.13
C THR A 463 -31.81 28.39 34.61
N LEU A 464 -30.94 27.61 33.97
CA LEU A 464 -30.93 27.38 32.53
C LEU A 464 -31.80 26.17 32.15
N PRO A 465 -32.36 26.16 30.92
CA PRO A 465 -33.04 24.99 30.37
C PRO A 465 -32.15 23.73 30.40
N PRO A 466 -32.72 22.51 30.57
CA PRO A 466 -31.93 21.27 30.69
C PRO A 466 -30.90 21.05 29.59
N ASP A 467 -31.18 21.50 28.36
CA ASP A 467 -30.29 21.36 27.22
C ASP A 467 -29.13 22.39 27.19
N GLN A 468 -29.10 23.30 28.17
CA GLN A 468 -28.08 24.34 28.39
C GLN A 468 -27.45 24.25 29.79
N GLN A 469 -27.78 23.21 30.58
CA GLN A 469 -27.22 23.03 31.91
C GLN A 469 -25.80 22.45 31.91
N ASP A 470 -25.35 21.84 30.81
CA ASP A 470 -23.95 21.46 30.65
C ASP A 470 -23.12 22.70 30.26
N PRO A 471 -22.15 23.13 31.09
CA PRO A 471 -21.29 24.28 30.79
C PRO A 471 -20.42 24.08 29.54
N GLY A 472 -20.24 22.83 29.09
CA GLY A 472 -19.43 22.48 27.93
C GLY A 472 -17.92 22.46 28.22
N PRO A 473 -17.12 21.99 27.25
CA PRO A 473 -15.71 21.71 27.46
C PRO A 473 -14.89 22.97 27.75
N ASP A 474 -15.19 24.11 27.12
CA ASP A 474 -14.40 25.33 27.27
C ASP A 474 -14.51 25.92 28.68
N ALA A 475 -15.73 26.02 29.21
CA ALA A 475 -15.95 26.52 30.57
C ALA A 475 -15.38 25.57 31.62
N ALA A 476 -15.53 24.25 31.44
CA ALA A 476 -14.93 23.26 32.32
C ALA A 476 -13.39 23.34 32.30
N ASN A 477 -12.78 23.48 31.12
CA ASN A 477 -11.33 23.61 30.97
C ASN A 477 -10.79 24.89 31.60
N ALA A 478 -11.52 26.01 31.46
CA ALA A 478 -11.15 27.27 32.08
C ALA A 478 -11.12 27.16 33.61
N CYS A 479 -12.17 26.59 34.22
CA CYS A 479 -12.22 26.39 35.67
C CYS A 479 -11.08 25.49 36.17
N ILE A 480 -10.83 24.35 35.50
CA ILE A 480 -9.75 23.43 35.91
C ILE A 480 -8.38 24.08 35.80
N ALA A 481 -8.15 24.92 34.79
CA ALA A 481 -6.88 25.65 34.64
C ALA A 481 -6.67 26.65 35.79
N GLU A 482 -7.73 27.31 36.24
CA GLU A 482 -7.68 28.24 37.37
C GLU A 482 -7.40 27.52 38.69
N GLU A 483 -8.10 26.40 38.96
CA GLU A 483 -7.85 25.56 40.14
C GLU A 483 -6.39 25.05 40.18
N ALA A 484 -5.82 24.67 39.03
CA ALA A 484 -4.44 24.23 38.94
C ALA A 484 -3.44 25.35 39.31
N VAL A 485 -3.72 26.60 38.95
CA VAL A 485 -2.90 27.77 39.31
C VAL A 485 -2.98 28.07 40.80
N GLU A 486 -4.19 28.04 41.38
CA GLU A 486 -4.40 28.27 42.81
C GLU A 486 -3.71 27.19 43.67
N ALA A 487 -3.81 25.92 43.26
CA ALA A 487 -3.13 24.80 43.90
C ALA A 487 -1.59 24.95 43.85
N ALA A 488 -1.02 25.43 42.74
CA ALA A 488 0.42 25.65 42.58
C ALA A 488 0.94 26.85 43.40
N ALA A 489 0.08 27.85 43.68
CA ALA A 489 0.43 29.06 44.43
C ALA A 489 0.55 28.83 45.96
N GLY A 490 0.22 27.63 46.47
CA GLY A 490 0.30 27.30 47.90
C GLY A 490 -0.73 28.04 48.77
N THR A 491 -1.67 28.75 48.14
CA THR A 491 -2.69 29.56 48.81
C THR A 491 -3.91 28.69 49.09
N VAL A 492 -3.81 27.86 50.14
CA VAL A 492 -4.92 27.06 50.72
C VAL A 492 -5.47 25.96 49.80
N ARG A 493 -5.63 24.76 50.37
CA ARG A 493 -6.43 23.66 49.80
C ARG A 493 -7.93 24.00 49.81
N ARG A 494 -8.33 25.11 49.19
CA ARG A 494 -9.73 25.30 48.82
C ARG A 494 -9.92 24.46 47.56
N ALA A 495 -10.78 23.43 47.62
CA ALA A 495 -11.54 23.13 46.41
C ALA A 495 -12.36 24.40 46.18
N ALA A 496 -11.85 25.32 45.37
CA ALA A 496 -12.45 26.63 45.25
C ALA A 496 -13.67 26.45 44.35
N TYR A 497 -14.82 26.45 45.00
CA TYR A 497 -16.12 26.43 44.35
C TYR A 497 -16.25 27.69 43.48
N ARG A 498 -15.84 27.64 42.21
CA ARG A 498 -16.06 28.74 41.27
C ARG A 498 -17.47 28.67 40.70
N TRP A 499 -18.36 29.40 41.34
CA TRP A 499 -19.69 29.70 40.83
C TRP A 499 -19.57 30.83 39.81
N GLN A 500 -20.10 30.65 38.59
CA GLN A 500 -20.08 31.70 37.54
C GLN A 500 -20.95 32.93 37.86
N GLN A 501 -21.67 32.94 38.98
CA GLN A 501 -22.35 34.13 39.49
C GLN A 501 -21.68 34.52 40.82
N GLU A 502 -21.05 35.69 40.90
CA GLU A 502 -20.72 36.31 42.18
C GLU A 502 -21.72 37.43 42.50
N PRO A 503 -22.10 37.61 43.79
CA PRO A 503 -21.70 36.82 44.96
C PRO A 503 -22.67 35.64 45.16
N VAL A 504 -22.17 34.41 45.05
CA VAL A 504 -22.94 33.21 45.38
C VAL A 504 -22.65 32.76 46.82
N PRO A 505 -23.68 32.33 47.58
CA PRO A 505 -23.48 31.73 48.90
C PRO A 505 -22.59 30.48 48.83
N SER A 506 -21.62 30.37 49.75
CA SER A 506 -20.75 29.19 49.91
C SER A 506 -21.48 27.94 50.43
N LYS A 507 -22.80 28.03 50.59
CA LYS A 507 -23.68 26.97 51.09
C LYS A 507 -24.93 26.90 50.24
N MET A 508 -25.35 25.68 49.96
CA MET A 508 -26.65 25.36 49.42
C MET A 508 -27.74 25.77 50.42
N VAL A 509 -28.74 26.51 49.97
CA VAL A 509 -29.91 26.91 50.75
C VAL A 509 -31.06 25.97 50.42
N VAL A 510 -31.55 25.26 51.44
CA VAL A 510 -32.75 24.43 51.32
C VAL A 510 -33.96 25.20 51.82
N HIS A 511 -34.91 25.50 50.94
CA HIS A 511 -36.13 26.21 51.31
C HIS A 511 -37.18 25.24 51.87
N ASP A 512 -37.98 25.74 52.82
CA ASP A 512 -39.17 25.04 53.28
C ASP A 512 -40.36 25.42 52.38
N PRO A 513 -40.89 24.51 51.55
CA PRO A 513 -42.03 24.79 50.68
C PRO A 513 -43.34 25.04 51.46
N SER A 514 -43.39 24.76 52.76
CA SER A 514 -44.59 24.93 53.60
C SER A 514 -44.78 26.33 54.18
N GLY A 515 -43.78 27.22 54.03
CA GLY A 515 -43.92 28.66 54.29
C GLY A 515 -44.42 29.01 55.70
N THR A 516 -43.55 28.85 56.70
CA THR A 516 -43.57 29.66 57.93
C THR A 516 -42.25 30.37 58.14
#